data_AF-A0A534LNB1-F1
#
_entry.id   AF-A0A534LNB1-F1
#
_cell.length_a   1.000
_cell.length_b   1.000
_cell.length_c   1.000
_cell.angle_alpha   90.00
_cell.angle_beta   90.00
_cell.angle_gamma   90.00
#
_symmetry.space_group_name_H-M   'P 1'
#
loop_
_entity.id
_entity.type
_entity.pdbx_description
1 polymer ?
#
loop_
_entity_poly.entity_id
_entity_poly.type
_entity_poly.pdbx_seq_one_letter_code
_entity_poly.pdbx_strand_id
1 'polypeptide(L)'
;VAEVVDGVTRQFMLKPEDLGFERVDPRRLAGSDPESAANEALRILQGERGPKRDMLLVNAAAGIQVAGKASSLLEAMPLATEALDSGKAFETLRTLVKATNGDRSVVDGHG
;
A
#
# COMPACT_ATOMS: atom_id res chain seq x y z
N VAL A 1 -7.57 15.74 -0.35
CA VAL A 1 -6.16 15.67 0.10
C VAL A 1 -5.66 17.09 0.31
N ALA A 2 -4.94 17.32 1.41
CA ALA A 2 -4.22 18.58 1.63
C ALA A 2 -2.72 18.24 1.71
N GLU A 3 -1.95 18.77 0.77
CA GLU A 3 -0.49 18.63 0.71
C GLU A 3 0.15 19.92 1.24
N VAL A 4 1.17 19.79 2.10
CA VAL A 4 1.96 20.93 2.59
C VAL A 4 3.40 20.74 2.13
N VAL A 5 3.88 21.65 1.28
CA VAL A 5 5.27 21.68 0.78
C VAL A 5 5.81 23.08 0.99
N ASP A 6 6.95 23.20 1.68
CA ASP A 6 7.63 24.47 1.96
C ASP A 6 6.72 25.56 2.54
N GLY A 7 5.80 25.16 3.44
CA GLY A 7 4.84 26.06 4.08
C GLY A 7 3.65 26.48 3.20
N VAL A 8 3.60 26.02 1.95
CA VAL A 8 2.46 26.24 1.05
C VAL A 8 1.51 25.05 1.13
N THR A 9 0.23 25.32 1.41
CA THR A 9 -0.82 24.31 1.42
C THR A 9 -1.51 24.26 0.06
N ARG A 10 -1.54 23.08 -0.58
CA ARG A 10 -2.33 22.81 -1.77
C ARG A 10 -3.44 21.81 -1.44
N GLN A 11 -4.66 22.14 -1.81
CA GLN A 11 -5.81 21.25 -1.65
C GLN A 11 -6.27 20.76 -3.01
N PHE A 12 -6.52 19.46 -3.10
CA PHE A 12 -7.08 18.83 -4.29
C PHE A 12 -7.93 17.63 -3.91
N MET A 13 -8.86 17.29 -4.80
CA MET A 13 -9.71 16.11 -4.69
C MET A 13 -9.16 15.05 -5.64
N LEU A 14 -9.01 13.83 -5.14
CA LEU A 14 -8.68 12.66 -5.94
C LEU A 14 -9.88 11.74 -5.99
N LYS A 15 -10.16 11.24 -7.18
CA LYS A 15 -11.10 10.16 -7.42
C LYS A 15 -10.31 8.88 -7.73
N PRO A 16 -10.85 7.69 -7.45
CA PRO A 16 -10.21 6.42 -7.83
C PRO A 16 -9.80 6.39 -9.31
N GLU A 17 -10.63 6.96 -10.18
CA GLU A 17 -10.41 7.00 -11.62
C GLU A 17 -9.18 7.83 -12.01
N ASP A 18 -8.84 8.87 -11.24
CA ASP A 18 -7.64 9.69 -11.48
C ASP A 18 -6.35 8.88 -11.27
N LEU A 19 -6.44 7.73 -10.60
CA LEU A 19 -5.34 6.82 -10.30
C LEU A 19 -5.42 5.50 -11.08
N GLY A 20 -6.38 5.39 -12.01
CA GLY A 20 -6.62 4.18 -12.81
C GLY A 20 -7.40 3.08 -12.08
N PHE A 21 -8.08 3.40 -10.98
CA PHE A 21 -8.89 2.46 -10.22
C PHE A 21 -10.38 2.61 -10.48
N GLU A 22 -11.10 1.50 -10.38
CA GLU A 22 -12.55 1.50 -10.41
C GLU A 22 -13.14 1.93 -9.07
N ARG A 23 -14.30 2.60 -9.11
CA ARG A 23 -15.08 2.83 -7.90
C ARG A 23 -15.67 1.52 -7.39
N VAL A 24 -15.58 1.34 -6.08
CA VAL A 24 -16.14 0.18 -5.41
C VAL A 24 -17.06 0.60 -4.28
N ASP A 25 -17.97 -0.30 -3.92
CA ASP A 25 -18.79 -0.15 -2.72
C ASP A 25 -17.89 -0.05 -1.48
N PRO A 26 -18.03 0.99 -0.63
CA PRO A 26 -17.25 1.14 0.59
C PRO A 26 -17.27 -0.08 1.51
N ARG A 27 -18.35 -0.89 1.48
CA ARG A 27 -18.45 -2.14 2.24
C ARG A 27 -17.38 -3.15 1.85
N ARG A 28 -16.84 -3.10 0.63
CA ARG A 28 -15.72 -3.94 0.18
C ARG A 28 -14.36 -3.49 0.72
N LEU A 29 -14.27 -2.26 1.22
CA LEU A 29 -13.09 -1.67 1.84
C LEU A 29 -13.16 -1.65 3.36
N ALA A 30 -14.27 -2.12 3.94
CA ALA A 30 -14.45 -2.17 5.39
C ALA A 30 -13.30 -2.97 6.04
N GLY A 31 -12.79 -2.41 7.14
CA GLY A 31 -11.79 -3.07 7.97
C GLY A 31 -12.36 -4.36 8.55
N SER A 32 -11.50 -5.37 8.63
CA SER A 32 -11.76 -6.62 9.33
C SER A 32 -11.08 -6.59 10.71
N ASP A 33 -11.24 -7.65 11.49
CA ASP A 33 -10.49 -7.82 12.74
C ASP A 33 -8.96 -7.88 12.47
N PRO A 34 -8.11 -7.69 13.50
CA PRO A 34 -6.67 -7.62 13.30
C PRO A 34 -6.04 -8.85 12.60
N GLU A 35 -6.54 -10.05 12.89
CA GLU A 35 -6.00 -11.29 12.31
C GLU A 35 -6.38 -11.39 10.82
N SER A 36 -7.66 -11.13 10.51
CA SER A 36 -8.13 -11.03 9.13
C SER A 36 -7.40 -9.96 8.33
N ALA A 37 -7.16 -8.78 8.92
CA ALA A 37 -6.46 -7.69 8.26
C ALA A 37 -4.99 -8.03 7.98
N ALA A 38 -4.31 -8.73 8.90
CA ALA A 38 -2.95 -9.21 8.71
C ALA A 38 -2.87 -10.24 7.57
N ASN A 39 -3.79 -11.21 7.55
CA ASN A 39 -3.87 -12.22 6.50
C ASN A 39 -4.16 -11.58 5.12
N GLU A 40 -5.10 -10.64 5.04
CA GLU A 40 -5.38 -9.90 3.81
C GLU A 40 -4.15 -9.10 3.33
N ALA A 41 -3.44 -8.42 4.23
CA ALA A 41 -2.23 -7.70 3.88
C ALA A 41 -1.15 -8.63 3.33
N LEU A 42 -0.96 -9.81 3.93
CA LEU A 42 -0.03 -10.83 3.43
C LEU A 42 -0.40 -11.31 2.04
N ARG A 43 -1.67 -11.65 1.79
CA ARG A 43 -2.13 -12.08 0.46
C ARG A 43 -1.93 -11.00 -0.59
N ILE A 44 -2.19 -9.72 -0.26
CA ILE A 44 -1.94 -8.59 -1.16
C ILE A 44 -0.44 -8.47 -1.48
N LEU A 45 0.44 -8.58 -0.46
CA LEU A 45 1.90 -8.57 -0.65
C LEU A 45 2.38 -9.76 -1.50
N GLN A 46 1.68 -10.89 -1.47
CA GLN A 46 1.92 -12.06 -2.30
C GLN A 46 1.28 -11.99 -3.69
N GLY A 47 0.59 -10.88 -4.02
CA GLY A 47 0.09 -10.60 -5.36
C GLY A 47 -1.43 -10.69 -5.52
N GLU A 48 -2.21 -10.86 -4.45
CA GLU A 48 -3.67 -10.79 -4.53
C GLU A 48 -4.11 -9.42 -5.07
N ARG A 49 -4.91 -9.45 -6.15
CA ARG A 49 -5.48 -8.25 -6.78
C ARG A 49 -6.86 -7.95 -6.20
N GLY A 50 -7.20 -6.66 -6.14
CA GLY A 50 -8.54 -6.22 -5.77
C GLY A 50 -8.56 -4.86 -5.08
N PRO A 51 -9.74 -4.40 -4.65
CA PRO A 51 -9.92 -3.02 -4.21
C PRO A 51 -9.12 -2.65 -2.95
N LYS A 52 -8.88 -3.63 -2.06
CA LYS A 52 -8.02 -3.43 -0.88
C LYS A 52 -6.56 -3.25 -1.25
N ARG A 53 -6.07 -3.93 -2.30
CA ARG A 53 -4.74 -3.69 -2.89
C ARG A 53 -4.65 -2.29 -3.46
N ASP A 54 -5.67 -1.86 -4.20
CA ASP A 54 -5.68 -0.52 -4.81
C ASP A 54 -5.59 0.58 -3.74
N MET A 55 -6.36 0.44 -2.65
CA MET A 55 -6.26 1.33 -1.50
C MET A 55 -4.88 1.31 -0.83
N LEU A 56 -4.25 0.14 -0.70
CA LEU A 56 -2.89 0.01 -0.18
C LEU A 56 -1.88 0.75 -1.08
N LEU A 57 -2.01 0.65 -2.41
CA LEU A 57 -1.14 1.36 -3.35
C LEU A 57 -1.26 2.88 -3.24
N VAL A 58 -2.47 3.41 -3.05
CA VAL A 58 -2.67 4.86 -2.84
C VAL A 58 -1.92 5.33 -1.58
N ASN A 59 -2.05 4.59 -0.48
CA ASN A 59 -1.37 4.94 0.78
C ASN A 59 0.16 4.81 0.65
N ALA A 60 0.64 3.76 -0.03
CA ALA A 60 2.06 3.59 -0.28
C ALA A 60 2.63 4.70 -1.17
N ALA A 61 1.92 5.09 -2.23
CA ALA A 61 2.30 6.19 -3.11
C ALA A 61 2.37 7.53 -2.35
N ALA A 62 1.41 7.79 -1.45
CA ALA A 62 1.45 8.98 -0.60
C ALA A 62 2.70 8.97 0.31
N GLY A 63 3.06 7.82 0.88
CA GLY A 63 4.29 7.66 1.66
C GLY A 63 5.56 7.91 0.84
N ILE A 64 5.64 7.40 -0.39
CA ILE A 64 6.76 7.62 -1.32
C ILE A 64 6.90 9.10 -1.68
N GLN A 65 5.80 9.79 -1.96
CA GLN A 65 5.78 11.22 -2.24
C GLN A 65 6.29 12.02 -1.03
N VAL A 66 5.75 11.77 0.17
CA VAL A 66 6.17 12.46 1.41
C VAL A 66 7.63 12.18 1.75
N ALA A 67 8.16 11.00 1.40
CA ALA A 67 9.57 10.65 1.53
C ALA A 67 10.49 11.33 0.49
N GLY A 68 9.95 12.19 -0.39
CA GLY A 68 10.70 12.91 -1.41
C GLY A 68 11.20 12.04 -2.55
N LYS A 69 10.59 10.86 -2.78
CA LYS A 69 10.96 9.92 -3.85
C LYS A 69 10.16 10.13 -5.14
N ALA A 70 9.13 10.96 -5.10
CA ALA A 70 8.32 11.37 -6.23
C ALA A 70 7.78 12.78 -5.98
N SER A 71 7.53 13.57 -7.03
CA SER A 71 7.05 14.96 -6.88
C SER A 71 5.52 15.07 -6.79
N SER A 72 4.81 13.97 -7.04
CA SER A 72 3.36 13.89 -6.95
C SER A 72 2.90 12.46 -6.69
N LEU A 73 1.63 12.31 -6.31
CA LEU A 73 1.01 11.00 -6.13
C LEU A 73 1.00 10.20 -7.45
N LEU A 74 0.73 10.86 -8.58
CA LEU A 74 0.72 10.24 -9.91
C LEU A 74 2.09 9.67 -10.30
N GLU A 75 3.18 10.36 -9.95
CA GLU A 75 4.55 9.84 -10.14
C GLU A 75 4.90 8.73 -9.15
N ALA A 76 4.33 8.76 -7.94
CA ALA A 76 4.57 7.76 -6.91
C ALA A 76 3.82 6.44 -7.17
N MET A 77 2.66 6.48 -7.85
CA MET A 77 1.83 5.30 -8.12
C MET A 77 2.58 4.17 -8.85
N PRO A 78 3.32 4.44 -9.95
CA PRO A 78 4.14 3.41 -10.60
C PRO A 78 5.19 2.80 -9.67
N LEU A 79 5.83 3.60 -8.82
CA LEU A 79 6.85 3.12 -7.87
C LEU A 79 6.25 2.19 -6.81
N ALA A 80 5.10 2.57 -6.24
CA ALA A 80 4.36 1.73 -5.31
C ALA A 80 3.91 0.42 -5.97
N THR A 81 3.42 0.51 -7.21
CA THR A 81 2.97 -0.65 -7.98
C THR A 81 4.12 -1.60 -8.30
N GLU A 82 5.27 -1.09 -8.75
CA GLU A 82 6.46 -1.89 -9.02
C GLU A 82 6.96 -2.57 -7.74
N ALA A 83 7.05 -1.84 -6.63
CA ALA A 83 7.51 -2.40 -5.35
C ALA A 83 6.62 -3.56 -4.87
N LEU A 84 5.30 -3.47 -5.07
CA LEU A 84 4.36 -4.52 -4.75
C LEU A 84 4.45 -5.68 -5.74
N ASP A 85 4.30 -5.41 -7.03
CA ASP A 85 4.14 -6.42 -8.09
C ASP A 85 5.44 -7.19 -8.37
N SER A 86 6.60 -6.60 -8.08
CA SER A 86 7.90 -7.30 -8.15
C SER A 86 8.19 -8.19 -6.94
N GLY A 87 7.34 -8.18 -5.91
CA GLY A 87 7.57 -8.90 -4.66
C GLY A 87 8.58 -8.25 -3.70
N LYS A 88 9.20 -7.12 -4.08
CA LYS A 88 10.15 -6.39 -3.20
C LYS A 88 9.52 -6.00 -1.86
N ALA A 89 8.25 -5.61 -1.86
CA ALA A 89 7.51 -5.28 -0.64
C ALA A 89 7.39 -6.48 0.31
N PHE A 90 7.09 -7.68 -0.24
CA PHE A 90 7.01 -8.90 0.54
C PHE A 90 8.38 -9.33 1.08
N GLU A 91 9.44 -9.26 0.26
CA GLU A 91 10.80 -9.56 0.74
C GLU A 91 11.30 -8.57 1.80
N THR A 92 10.86 -7.30 1.73
CA THR A 92 11.15 -6.31 2.76
C THR A 92 10.49 -6.70 4.09
N LEU A 93 9.22 -7.15 4.08
CA LEU A 93 8.55 -7.67 5.27
C LEU A 93 9.29 -8.87 5.86
N ARG A 94 9.67 -9.84 5.03
CA ARG A 94 10.44 -11.02 5.47
C ARG A 94 11.77 -10.63 6.12
N THR A 95 12.45 -9.65 5.53
CA THR A 95 13.71 -9.10 6.07
C THR A 95 13.49 -8.42 7.41
N LEU A 96 12.41 -7.64 7.56
CA LEU A 96 12.06 -6.97 8.82
C LEU A 96 11.76 -7.99 9.93
N VAL A 97 10.96 -9.01 9.65
CA VAL A 97 10.65 -10.08 10.62
C VAL A 97 11.93 -10.79 11.06
N LYS A 98 12.81 -11.12 10.10
CA LYS A 98 14.12 -11.71 10.42
C LYS A 98 14.99 -10.80 11.28
N ALA A 99 15.05 -9.51 10.98
CA ALA A 99 15.88 -8.55 11.71
C ALA A 99 15.37 -8.28 13.13
N THR A 100 14.08 -8.49 13.38
CA THR A 100 13.42 -8.27 14.68
C THR A 100 13.20 -9.54 15.49
N ASN A 101 13.70 -10.69 15.02
CA ASN A 101 13.44 -12.03 15.58
C ASN A 101 11.93 -12.37 15.70
N GLY A 102 11.11 -11.83 14.79
CA GLY A 102 9.70 -12.17 14.71
C GLY A 102 9.46 -13.58 14.16
N ASP A 103 8.25 -14.10 14.38
CA ASP A 103 7.86 -15.42 13.91
C ASP A 103 7.70 -15.44 12.38
N ARG A 104 8.55 -16.24 11.72
CA ARG A 104 8.56 -16.38 10.26
C ARG A 104 7.47 -17.31 9.74
N SER A 105 6.94 -18.25 10.54
CA SER A 105 5.88 -19.15 10.04
C SER A 105 4.60 -18.41 9.68
N VAL A 106 4.35 -17.27 10.34
CA VAL A 106 3.22 -16.38 10.06
C VAL A 106 3.33 -15.73 8.67
N VAL A 107 4.55 -15.48 8.17
CA VAL A 107 4.77 -14.76 6.90
C VAL A 107 5.09 -15.72 5.75
N ASP A 108 5.90 -16.74 6.00
CA ASP A 108 6.35 -17.71 4.98
C ASP A 108 5.28 -18.78 4.67
N GLY A 109 4.21 -18.86 5.47
CA GLY A 109 3.10 -19.80 5.26
C GLY A 109 3.56 -21.25 5.34
N HIS A 110 3.90 -21.73 6.53
CA HIS A 110 4.06 -23.16 6.80
C HIS A 110 3.01 -23.59 7.82
N GLY A 111 1.95 -24.23 7.32
CA GLY A 111 1.06 -25.13 8.04
C GLY A 111 1.03 -26.45 7.28
#